data_AF-A0A095WG32-F1
#
_entry.id   AF-A0A095WG32-F1
#
_cell.length_a   1.000
_cell.length_b   1.000
_cell.length_c   1.000
_cell.angle_alpha   90.00
_cell.angle_beta   90.00
_cell.angle_gamma   90.00
#
_symmetry.space_group_name_H-M   'P 1'
#
loop_
_entity.id
_entity.type
_entity.pdbx_description
1 polymer ?
#
loop_
_entity_poly.entity_id
_entity_poly.type
_entity_poly.pdbx_seq_one_letter_code
_entity_poly.pdbx_strand_id
1 'polypeptide(L)'
;MELAKPQAEHGFLERMVGIWEVSSPDMGSDEKWVEVVRSLHGIWFVAEGNGNMPQGGGAATTMLTLGYDPARGKYVGSWIGSMMAYLWVYEGEVSADGTTLSLYTTGPDFAEPGKTGEYREQIIFKDDDHRTFNSSAKQSDGTWKQFMEAQYTRKR
;
A
#
# COMPACT_ATOMS: atom_id res chain seq x y z
N MET A 1 -20.50 21.59 -13.93
CA MET A 1 -19.63 20.42 -13.68
C MET A 1 -20.14 19.78 -12.40
N GLU A 2 -20.57 18.52 -12.45
CA GLU A 2 -21.02 17.82 -11.24
C GLU A 2 -19.79 17.39 -10.44
N LEU A 3 -19.83 17.56 -9.11
CA LEU A 3 -18.76 17.11 -8.23
C LEU A 3 -18.78 15.60 -8.11
N ALA A 4 -17.60 14.98 -8.02
CA ALA A 4 -17.47 13.56 -7.73
C ALA A 4 -18.12 13.24 -6.36
N LYS A 5 -18.81 12.10 -6.28
CA LYS A 5 -19.46 11.60 -5.06
C LYS A 5 -18.86 10.25 -4.69
N PRO A 6 -18.60 9.98 -3.40
CA PRO A 6 -18.12 8.68 -2.96
C PRO A 6 -19.08 7.55 -3.37
N GLN A 7 -18.51 6.40 -3.72
CA GLN A 7 -19.22 5.15 -4.05
C GLN A 7 -18.89 4.09 -2.99
N ALA A 8 -19.51 2.91 -3.07
CA ALA A 8 -19.28 1.83 -2.09
C ALA A 8 -17.79 1.43 -2.03
N GLU A 9 -17.12 1.43 -3.17
CA GLU A 9 -15.69 1.14 -3.32
C GLU A 9 -14.81 2.19 -2.63
N HIS A 10 -15.24 3.45 -2.60
CA HIS A 10 -14.58 4.46 -1.79
C HIS A 10 -14.78 4.21 -0.30
N GLY A 11 -15.99 3.76 0.09
CA GLY A 11 -16.30 3.36 1.46
C GLY A 11 -15.43 2.22 1.98
N PHE A 12 -14.98 1.31 1.11
CA PHE A 12 -14.01 0.28 1.47
C PHE A 12 -12.67 0.89 1.92
N LEU A 13 -12.16 1.91 1.22
CA LEU A 13 -10.89 2.56 1.54
C LEU A 13 -10.94 3.40 2.83
N GLU A 14 -12.13 3.81 3.28
CA GLU A 14 -12.31 4.55 4.54
C GLU A 14 -11.77 3.77 5.75
N ARG A 15 -11.76 2.44 5.68
CA ARG A 15 -11.15 1.56 6.70
C ARG A 15 -9.66 1.85 6.92
N MET A 16 -8.97 2.45 5.93
CA MET A 16 -7.57 2.81 6.10
C MET A 16 -7.36 4.05 6.97
N VAL A 17 -8.34 4.96 7.06
CA VAL A 17 -8.21 6.27 7.73
C VAL A 17 -7.87 6.08 9.19
N GLY A 18 -6.84 6.75 9.69
CA GLY A 18 -6.38 6.65 11.07
C GLY A 18 -4.86 6.72 11.20
N ILE A 19 -4.38 6.47 12.41
CA ILE A 19 -2.95 6.40 12.72
C ILE A 19 -2.61 4.95 13.02
N TRP A 20 -1.53 4.45 12.43
CA TRP A 20 -1.13 3.04 12.50
C TRP A 20 0.31 2.91 12.96
N GLU A 21 0.56 1.97 13.87
CA GLU A 21 1.89 1.45 14.17
C GLU A 21 2.20 0.33 13.19
N VAL A 22 3.39 0.36 12.62
CA VAL A 22 3.82 -0.61 11.61
C VAL A 22 5.02 -1.39 12.12
N SER A 23 4.96 -2.70 11.95
CA SER A 23 6.05 -3.63 12.30
C SER A 23 6.27 -4.63 11.17
N SER A 24 7.51 -4.98 10.86
CA SER A 24 7.84 -6.10 9.96
C SER A 24 8.84 -7.05 10.64
N PRO A 25 8.97 -8.31 10.18
CA PRO A 25 9.99 -9.23 10.69
C PRO A 25 11.42 -8.70 10.54
N ASP A 26 11.66 -7.85 9.54
CA ASP A 26 12.96 -7.26 9.24
C ASP A 26 13.24 -5.94 9.99
N MET A 27 12.26 -5.41 10.74
CA MET A 27 12.45 -4.25 11.60
C MET A 27 13.14 -4.65 12.91
N GLY A 28 14.13 -3.86 13.33
CA GLY A 28 14.75 -3.99 14.64
C GLY A 28 13.76 -3.65 15.77
N SER A 29 13.98 -4.18 16.99
CA SER A 29 13.09 -3.98 18.14
C SER A 29 12.90 -2.50 18.54
N ASP A 30 13.87 -1.65 18.23
CA ASP A 30 13.85 -0.21 18.53
C ASP A 30 13.39 0.64 17.34
N GLU A 31 13.16 0.03 16.18
CA GLU A 31 12.68 0.72 14.99
C GLU A 31 11.18 0.94 15.08
N LYS A 32 10.77 2.20 14.98
CA LYS A 32 9.36 2.60 15.00
C LYS A 32 8.98 3.18 13.66
N TRP A 33 7.95 2.62 13.06
CA TRP A 33 7.33 3.15 11.86
C TRP A 33 5.87 3.47 12.15
N VAL A 34 5.42 4.66 11.74
CA VAL A 34 4.05 5.13 11.93
C VAL A 34 3.50 5.57 10.59
N GLU A 35 2.27 5.15 10.29
CA GLU A 35 1.53 5.64 9.12
C GLU A 35 0.32 6.47 9.55
N VAL A 36 0.14 7.63 8.93
CA VAL A 36 -1.04 8.48 9.11
C VAL A 36 -1.83 8.51 7.81
N VAL A 37 -3.08 8.07 7.87
CA VAL A 37 -3.98 8.02 6.73
C VAL A 37 -5.10 9.03 6.89
N ARG A 38 -5.30 9.85 5.86
CA ARG A 38 -6.41 10.83 5.80
C ARG A 38 -7.23 10.64 4.53
N SER A 39 -8.52 10.93 4.66
CA SER A 39 -9.46 11.02 3.55
C SER A 39 -9.49 12.44 2.98
N LEU A 40 -9.53 12.56 1.66
CA LEU A 40 -9.83 13.78 0.92
C LEU A 40 -11.31 13.75 0.56
N HIS A 41 -12.13 14.01 1.58
CA HIS A 41 -13.59 14.08 1.47
C HIS A 41 -14.25 12.82 0.88
N GLY A 42 -13.68 11.64 1.17
CA GLY A 42 -14.21 10.34 0.76
C GLY A 42 -13.93 9.96 -0.71
N ILE A 43 -13.13 10.73 -1.45
CA ILE A 43 -12.79 10.42 -2.85
C ILE A 43 -11.36 9.86 -2.97
N TRP A 44 -10.41 10.43 -2.24
CA TRP A 44 -9.01 9.99 -2.25
C TRP A 44 -8.51 9.76 -0.84
N PHE A 45 -7.55 8.87 -0.70
CA PHE A 45 -6.96 8.48 0.57
C PHE A 45 -5.45 8.64 0.46
N VAL A 46 -4.87 9.33 1.44
CA VAL A 46 -3.43 9.61 1.47
C VAL A 46 -2.88 9.04 2.76
N ALA A 47 -1.99 8.07 2.62
CA ALA A 47 -1.30 7.37 3.68
C ALA A 47 0.18 7.79 3.67
N GLU A 48 0.61 8.48 4.72
CA GLU A 48 1.99 8.94 4.90
C GLU A 48 2.67 8.10 5.97
N GLY A 49 3.68 7.33 5.59
CA GLY A 49 4.51 6.54 6.48
C GLY A 49 5.80 7.27 6.85
N ASN A 50 6.20 7.23 8.11
CA ASN A 50 7.45 7.80 8.58
C ASN A 50 8.13 6.85 9.57
N GLY A 51 9.45 6.71 9.46
CA GLY A 51 10.25 5.92 10.40
C GLY A 51 11.72 5.92 10.03
N ASN A 52 12.50 5.07 10.71
CA ASN A 52 13.89 4.83 10.35
C ASN A 52 13.99 3.54 9.53
N MET A 53 14.79 3.59 8.47
CA MET A 53 15.11 2.40 7.69
C MET A 53 15.97 1.45 8.52
N PRO A 54 15.84 0.12 8.29
CA PRO A 54 16.69 -0.87 8.93
C PRO A 54 18.18 -0.61 8.72
N GLN A 55 18.99 -1.12 9.64
CA GLN A 55 20.46 -1.13 9.53
C GLN A 55 21.10 0.27 9.42
N GLY A 56 20.46 1.30 9.98
CA GLY A 56 21.01 2.65 10.03
C GLY A 56 20.86 3.44 8.72
N GLY A 57 19.90 3.07 7.86
CA GLY A 57 19.59 3.80 6.62
C GLY A 57 19.00 5.20 6.81
N GLY A 58 18.89 5.67 8.05
CA GLY A 58 18.38 6.99 8.40
C GLY A 58 16.85 7.09 8.33
N ALA A 59 16.35 8.33 8.49
CA ALA A 59 14.92 8.60 8.40
C ALA A 59 14.42 8.43 6.96
N ALA A 60 13.24 7.83 6.82
CA ALA A 60 12.55 7.69 5.55
C ALA A 60 11.07 8.05 5.70
N THR A 61 10.52 8.56 4.59
CA THR A 61 9.10 8.88 4.44
C THR A 61 8.55 8.17 3.22
N THR A 62 7.37 7.59 3.33
CA THR A 62 6.62 6.98 2.23
C THR A 62 5.27 7.64 2.08
N MET A 63 4.74 7.66 0.87
CA MET A 63 3.42 8.19 0.55
C MET A 63 2.70 7.22 -0.37
N LEU A 64 1.54 6.73 0.06
CA LEU A 64 0.58 5.97 -0.73
C LEU A 64 -0.65 6.83 -0.98
N THR A 65 -1.07 6.93 -2.24
CA THR A 65 -2.37 7.49 -2.62
C THR A 65 -3.25 6.39 -3.16
N LEU A 66 -4.52 6.36 -2.73
CA LEU A 66 -5.51 5.41 -3.21
C LEU A 66 -6.85 6.09 -3.48
N GLY A 67 -7.56 5.59 -4.48
CA GLY A 67 -8.92 5.97 -4.83
C GLY A 67 -9.55 4.90 -5.71
N TYR A 68 -10.73 5.21 -6.24
CA TYR A 68 -11.44 4.33 -7.16
C TYR A 68 -11.79 5.11 -8.43
N ASP A 69 -11.52 4.51 -9.59
CA ASP A 69 -11.90 5.03 -10.89
C ASP A 69 -13.19 4.32 -11.36
N PRO A 70 -14.36 4.98 -11.29
CA PRO A 70 -15.62 4.35 -11.66
C PRO A 70 -15.74 4.08 -13.17
N ALA A 71 -15.00 4.80 -14.01
CA ALA A 71 -15.03 4.57 -15.46
C ALA A 71 -14.29 3.28 -15.83
N ARG A 72 -13.26 2.94 -15.06
CA ARG A 72 -12.49 1.69 -15.23
C ARG A 72 -13.00 0.54 -14.37
N GLY A 73 -13.76 0.84 -13.31
CA GLY A 73 -14.16 -0.15 -12.31
C GLY A 73 -12.95 -0.70 -11.54
N LYS A 74 -11.96 0.15 -11.26
CA LYS A 74 -10.68 -0.26 -10.66
C LYS A 74 -10.27 0.67 -9.53
N TYR A 75 -9.65 0.08 -8.51
CA TYR A 75 -8.89 0.86 -7.53
C TYR A 75 -7.63 1.36 -8.20
N VAL A 76 -7.25 2.60 -7.94
CA VAL A 76 -6.08 3.23 -8.54
C VAL A 76 -5.28 3.95 -7.48
N GLY A 77 -3.98 4.03 -7.70
CA GLY A 77 -3.11 4.65 -6.72
C GLY A 77 -1.69 4.85 -7.19
N SER A 78 -0.90 5.43 -6.30
CA SER A 78 0.54 5.54 -6.49
C SER A 78 1.29 5.44 -5.19
N TRP A 79 2.56 5.07 -5.25
CA TRP A 79 3.44 5.10 -4.10
C TRP A 79 4.80 5.67 -4.45
N ILE A 80 5.34 6.44 -3.51
CA ILE A 80 6.70 6.97 -3.52
C ILE A 80 7.32 6.81 -2.13
N GLY A 81 8.65 6.79 -2.08
CA GLY A 81 9.37 6.89 -0.83
C GLY A 81 10.70 7.60 -0.99
N SER A 82 11.13 8.32 0.05
CA SER A 82 12.30 9.22 0.01
C SER A 82 13.62 8.51 -0.29
N MET A 83 13.68 7.19 -0.13
CA MET A 83 14.83 6.34 -0.41
C MET A 83 14.98 5.96 -1.89
N MET A 84 14.05 6.35 -2.77
CA MET A 84 14.14 6.09 -4.21
C MET A 84 13.49 7.17 -5.07
N ALA A 85 13.81 7.18 -6.36
CA ALA A 85 13.26 8.14 -7.34
C ALA A 85 12.11 7.56 -8.19
N TYR A 86 11.69 6.31 -7.95
CA TYR A 86 10.68 5.65 -8.77
C TYR A 86 9.26 5.93 -8.25
N LEU A 87 8.35 6.30 -9.16
CA LEU A 87 6.92 6.41 -8.89
C LEU A 87 6.24 5.11 -9.27
N TRP A 88 5.73 4.41 -8.27
CA TRP A 88 4.92 3.22 -8.47
C TRP A 88 3.48 3.63 -8.76
N VAL A 89 2.86 3.02 -9.77
CA VAL A 89 1.47 3.29 -10.15
C VAL A 89 0.70 1.99 -10.10
N TYR A 90 -0.45 2.02 -9.43
CA TYR A 90 -1.24 0.83 -9.16
C TYR A 90 -2.56 0.83 -9.91
N GLU A 91 -2.95 -0.35 -10.35
CA GLU A 91 -4.34 -0.72 -10.64
C GLU A 91 -4.71 -1.89 -9.73
N GLY A 92 -5.91 -1.89 -9.16
CA GLY A 92 -6.29 -2.89 -8.19
C GLY A 92 -7.75 -3.27 -8.17
N GLU A 93 -8.03 -4.29 -7.37
CA GLU A 93 -9.33 -4.88 -7.17
C GLU A 93 -9.46 -5.44 -5.75
N VAL A 94 -10.68 -5.44 -5.24
CA VAL A 94 -11.01 -6.02 -3.93
C VAL A 94 -11.50 -7.45 -4.13
N SER A 95 -11.06 -8.34 -3.24
CA SER A 95 -11.50 -9.73 -3.20
C SER A 95 -13.01 -9.85 -2.97
N ALA A 96 -13.60 -10.96 -3.40
CA ALA A 96 -15.05 -11.18 -3.32
C ALA A 96 -15.61 -11.13 -1.89
N ASP A 97 -14.80 -11.44 -0.88
CA ASP A 97 -15.15 -11.37 0.54
C ASP A 97 -14.99 -9.95 1.14
N GLY A 98 -14.49 -8.99 0.38
CA GLY A 98 -14.33 -7.60 0.83
C GLY A 98 -13.23 -7.39 1.87
N THR A 99 -12.24 -8.29 1.95
CA THR A 99 -11.17 -8.22 2.97
C THR A 99 -9.83 -7.75 2.41
N THR A 100 -9.56 -8.00 1.13
CA THR A 100 -8.24 -7.82 0.54
C THR A 100 -8.30 -6.91 -0.67
N LEU A 101 -7.56 -5.81 -0.64
CA LEU A 101 -7.27 -4.99 -1.82
C LEU A 101 -5.95 -5.45 -2.42
N SER A 102 -6.00 -5.97 -3.64
CA SER A 102 -4.80 -6.31 -4.42
C SER A 102 -4.48 -5.17 -5.38
N LEU A 103 -3.23 -4.70 -5.37
CA LEU A 103 -2.71 -3.62 -6.19
C LEU A 103 -1.58 -4.17 -7.08
N TYR A 104 -1.76 -4.09 -8.38
CA TYR A 104 -0.82 -4.57 -9.39
C TYR A 104 -0.02 -3.41 -9.96
N THR A 105 1.28 -3.62 -10.16
CA THR A 105 2.18 -2.62 -10.71
C THR A 105 3.35 -3.25 -11.44
N THR A 106 4.11 -2.40 -12.14
CA THR A 106 5.36 -2.75 -12.79
C THR A 106 6.43 -1.74 -12.40
N GLY A 107 7.65 -2.21 -12.17
CA GLY A 107 8.77 -1.33 -11.86
C GLY A 107 10.12 -2.00 -12.00
N PRO A 108 11.21 -1.34 -11.56
CA PRO A 108 12.56 -1.86 -11.73
C PRO A 108 12.69 -3.24 -11.10
N ASP A 109 13.21 -4.20 -11.86
CA ASP A 109 13.45 -5.54 -11.35
C ASP A 109 14.57 -5.52 -10.30
N PHE A 110 14.30 -6.09 -9.12
CA PHE A 110 15.24 -6.09 -7.99
C PHE A 110 16.38 -7.12 -8.16
N ALA A 111 16.19 -8.14 -8.98
CA ALA A 111 17.19 -9.18 -9.25
C ALA A 111 17.99 -8.90 -10.53
N GLU A 112 17.36 -8.24 -11.51
CA GLU A 112 17.95 -8.00 -12.83
C GLU A 112 17.98 -6.50 -13.19
N PRO A 113 19.07 -5.78 -12.83
CA PRO A 113 19.20 -4.36 -13.12
C PRO A 113 18.93 -4.02 -14.60
N GLY A 114 18.05 -3.05 -14.84
CA GLY A 114 17.68 -2.60 -16.18
C GLY A 114 16.48 -3.34 -16.79
N LYS A 115 15.93 -4.36 -16.12
CA LYS A 115 14.65 -4.97 -16.48
C LYS A 115 13.49 -4.40 -15.67
N THR A 116 12.28 -4.72 -16.11
CA THR A 116 11.03 -4.39 -15.43
C THR A 116 10.41 -5.68 -14.88
N GLY A 117 10.10 -5.70 -13.59
CA GLY A 117 9.34 -6.75 -12.92
C GLY A 117 7.85 -6.42 -12.80
N GLU A 118 7.03 -7.46 -12.61
CA GLU A 118 5.62 -7.36 -12.25
C GLU A 118 5.45 -7.64 -10.75
N TYR A 119 4.69 -6.77 -10.07
CA TYR A 119 4.51 -6.80 -8.63
C TYR A 119 3.04 -6.77 -8.24
N ARG A 120 2.73 -7.40 -7.11
CA ARG A 120 1.43 -7.33 -6.46
C ARG A 120 1.61 -7.00 -4.99
N GLU A 121 1.08 -5.85 -4.61
CA GLU A 121 0.91 -5.46 -3.22
C GLU A 121 -0.49 -5.86 -2.76
N GLN A 122 -0.65 -6.29 -1.51
CA GLN A 122 -1.99 -6.49 -0.95
C GLN A 122 -2.13 -5.81 0.41
N ILE A 123 -3.25 -5.11 0.58
CA ILE A 123 -3.73 -4.61 1.86
C ILE A 123 -4.85 -5.54 2.32
N ILE A 124 -4.59 -6.27 3.40
CA ILE A 124 -5.48 -7.32 3.92
C ILE A 124 -6.00 -6.86 5.28
N PHE A 125 -7.29 -6.55 5.37
CA PHE A 125 -7.92 -6.20 6.63
C PHE A 125 -8.33 -7.45 7.39
N LYS A 126 -7.79 -7.63 8.61
CA LYS A 126 -8.19 -8.70 9.53
C LYS A 126 -9.42 -8.28 10.33
N ASP A 127 -9.41 -7.04 10.78
CA ASP A 127 -10.52 -6.35 11.44
C ASP A 127 -10.35 -4.83 11.25
N ASP A 128 -11.05 -4.01 12.04
CA ASP A 128 -10.98 -2.55 11.94
C ASP A 128 -9.70 -1.95 12.51
N ASP A 129 -9.01 -2.66 13.41
CA ASP A 129 -7.81 -2.22 14.13
C ASP A 129 -6.53 -2.90 13.62
N HIS A 130 -6.64 -3.93 12.78
CA HIS A 130 -5.50 -4.70 12.28
C HIS A 130 -5.57 -4.95 10.78
N ARG A 131 -4.46 -4.67 10.09
CA ARG A 131 -4.26 -5.05 8.69
C ARG A 131 -2.83 -5.50 8.41
N THR A 132 -2.67 -6.24 7.32
CA THR A 132 -1.38 -6.67 6.80
C THR A 132 -1.15 -6.02 5.44
N PHE A 133 0.09 -5.60 5.20
CA PHE A 133 0.59 -5.25 3.89
C PHE A 133 1.57 -6.34 3.44
N ASN A 134 1.42 -6.86 2.23
CA ASN A 134 2.41 -7.77 1.65
C ASN A 134 2.84 -7.28 0.26
N SER A 135 4.06 -7.64 -0.13
CA SER A 135 4.58 -7.42 -1.48
C SER A 135 5.04 -8.73 -2.08
N SER A 136 4.65 -8.98 -3.33
CA SER A 136 5.00 -10.18 -4.08
C SER A 136 5.48 -9.85 -5.48
N ALA A 137 6.50 -10.57 -5.95
CA ALA A 137 6.97 -10.50 -7.33
C ALA A 137 6.41 -11.67 -8.14
N LYS A 138 5.98 -11.41 -9.38
CA LYS A 138 5.50 -12.44 -10.29
C LYS A 138 6.67 -13.30 -10.77
N GLN A 139 6.49 -14.61 -10.75
CA GLN A 139 7.47 -15.59 -11.19
C GLN A 139 7.23 -16.00 -12.64
N SER A 140 8.20 -16.67 -13.27
CA SER A 140 8.11 -17.12 -14.67
C SER A 140 6.98 -18.14 -14.92
N ASP A 141 6.54 -18.85 -13.88
CA ASP A 141 5.40 -19.78 -13.93
C ASP A 141 4.04 -19.09 -13.72
N GLY A 142 4.03 -17.76 -13.56
CA GLY A 142 2.83 -16.95 -13.30
C GLY A 142 2.40 -16.91 -11.84
N THR A 143 3.09 -17.60 -10.93
CA THR A 143 2.81 -17.54 -9.49
C THR A 143 3.34 -16.24 -8.88
N TRP A 144 2.87 -15.92 -7.68
CA TRP A 144 3.32 -14.75 -6.91
C TRP A 144 4.19 -15.21 -5.75
N LYS A 145 5.43 -14.73 -5.67
CA LYS A 145 6.34 -15.00 -4.56
C LYS A 145 6.40 -13.79 -3.63
N GLN A 146 5.87 -13.94 -2.42
CA GLN A 146 5.97 -12.91 -1.38
C GLN A 146 7.43 -12.71 -0.97
N PHE A 147 7.85 -11.46 -0.86
CA PHE A 147 9.19 -11.09 -0.41
C PHE A 147 9.19 -10.04 0.71
N MET A 148 8.05 -9.41 1.00
CA MET A 148 7.91 -8.47 2.10
C MET A 148 6.55 -8.62 2.77
N GLU A 149 6.53 -8.41 4.08
CA GLU A 149 5.31 -8.32 4.88
C GLU A 149 5.47 -7.28 5.99
N ALA A 150 4.42 -6.50 6.23
CA ALA A 150 4.31 -5.60 7.36
C ALA A 150 2.92 -5.73 8.01
N GLN A 151 2.90 -5.66 9.33
CA GLN A 151 1.71 -5.70 10.18
C GLN A 151 1.42 -4.29 10.67
N TYR A 152 0.15 -3.89 10.61
CA TYR A 152 -0.33 -2.57 11.00
C TYR A 152 -1.34 -2.74 12.13
N THR A 153 -1.11 -2.02 13.22
CA THR A 153 -2.00 -1.95 14.37
C THR A 153 -2.46 -0.51 14.56
N ARG A 154 -3.76 -0.28 14.65
CA ARG A 154 -4.33 1.06 14.81
C ARG A 154 -3.97 1.63 16.20
N LYS A 155 -3.52 2.88 16.24
CA LYS A 155 -3.38 3.64 17.48
C LYS A 155 -4.76 4.04 18.01
N ARG A 156 -5.00 3.76 19.28
CA ARG A 156 -6.18 4.21 20.03
C ARG A 156 -5.97 5.58 20.65
#